data_AF-A0A7C1AMX3-F1
#
_entry.id   AF-A0A7C1AMX3-F1
#
_cell.length_a   1.000
_cell.length_b   1.000
_cell.length_c   1.000
_cell.angle_alpha   90.00
_cell.angle_beta   90.00
_cell.angle_gamma   90.00
#
_symmetry.space_group_name_H-M   'P 1'
#
loop_
_entity.id
_entity.type
_entity.pdbx_description
1 polymer ?
#
loop_
_entity_poly.entity_id
_entity_poly.type
_entity_poly.pdbx_seq_one_letter_code
_entity_poly.pdbx_strand_id
1 'polypeptide(L)'
;MARPSKKEHLVDTAVKLFGRDGFNATGIDKILQEAGVARMTLYKHFKSKDELILAALRRRDEQFRIWFKSAVEKTGGSPAQRLLASFDALEEWFEGR
;
A
#
# COMPACT_ATOMS: atom_id res chain seq x y z
N MET A 1 -17.37 -7.95 -7.77
CA MET A 1 -16.05 -7.28 -7.78
C MET A 1 -15.10 -8.11 -8.65
N ALA A 2 -14.32 -7.49 -9.53
CA ALA A 2 -13.35 -8.22 -10.36
C ALA A 2 -12.24 -8.82 -9.47
N ARG A 3 -11.80 -10.05 -9.79
CA ARG A 3 -10.69 -10.69 -9.06
C ARG A 3 -9.41 -9.89 -9.36
N PRO A 4 -8.62 -9.49 -8.33
CA PRO A 4 -7.40 -8.72 -8.56
C PRO A 4 -6.47 -9.48 -9.49
N SER A 5 -5.86 -8.74 -10.41
CA SER A 5 -4.87 -9.28 -11.34
C SER A 5 -3.69 -9.86 -10.58
N LYS A 6 -2.94 -10.79 -11.19
CA LYS A 6 -1.71 -11.32 -10.57
C LYS A 6 -0.69 -10.22 -10.25
N LYS A 7 -0.69 -9.13 -11.05
CA LYS A 7 0.13 -7.94 -10.79
C LYS A 7 -0.29 -7.25 -9.50
N GLU A 8 -1.58 -6.94 -9.33
CA GLU A 8 -2.10 -6.30 -8.12
C GLU A 8 -1.86 -7.18 -6.89
N HIS A 9 -2.09 -8.49 -7.01
CA HIS A 9 -1.84 -9.42 -5.92
C HIS A 9 -0.36 -9.45 -5.49
N LEU A 10 0.58 -9.43 -6.45
CA LEU A 10 2.01 -9.30 -6.16
C LEU A 10 2.33 -7.99 -5.43
N VAL A 11 1.76 -6.87 -5.88
CA VAL A 11 1.99 -5.55 -5.26
C VAL A 11 1.43 -5.51 -3.84
N ASP A 12 0.19 -5.97 -3.63
CA ASP A 12 -0.44 -5.99 -2.30
C ASP A 12 0.32 -6.91 -1.33
N THR A 13 0.86 -8.04 -1.81
CA THR A 13 1.72 -8.93 -1.01
C THR A 13 3.04 -8.24 -0.66
N ALA A 14 3.65 -7.56 -1.63
CA ALA A 14 4.89 -6.81 -1.43
C ALA A 14 4.70 -5.66 -0.42
N VAL A 15 3.59 -4.91 -0.47
CA VAL A 15 3.25 -3.88 0.52
C VAL A 15 3.28 -4.44 1.94
N LYS A 16 2.63 -5.60 2.17
CA LYS A 16 2.58 -6.24 3.49
C LYS A 16 3.97 -6.67 3.97
N LEU A 17 4.73 -7.36 3.13
CA LEU A 17 6.06 -7.87 3.50
C LEU A 17 7.05 -6.73 3.73
N PHE A 18 7.06 -5.72 2.87
CA PHE A 18 7.93 -4.56 3.05
C PHE A 18 7.56 -3.73 4.29
N GLY A 19 6.28 -3.60 4.61
CA GLY A 19 5.84 -2.94 5.84
C GLY A 19 6.26 -3.67 7.11
N ARG A 20 6.24 -5.02 7.09
CA ARG A 20 6.60 -5.84 8.26
C ARG A 20 8.11 -6.03 8.42
N ASP A 21 8.79 -6.34 7.31
CA ASP A 21 10.17 -6.85 7.33
C ASP A 21 11.18 -5.83 6.77
N GLY A 22 10.70 -4.76 6.12
CA GLY A 22 11.55 -3.79 5.41
C GLY A 22 11.98 -4.26 4.02
N PHE A 23 12.43 -3.31 3.19
CA PHE A 23 12.80 -3.57 1.79
C PHE A 23 14.01 -4.49 1.65
N ASN A 24 15.07 -4.25 2.44
CA ASN A 24 16.33 -5.00 2.30
C ASN A 24 16.18 -6.45 2.75
N ALA A 25 15.46 -6.71 3.85
CA ALA A 25 15.27 -8.06 4.38
C ALA A 25 14.24 -8.89 3.58
N THR A 26 13.43 -8.26 2.73
CA THR A 26 12.43 -8.96 1.90
C THR A 26 13.00 -9.30 0.52
N GLY A 27 13.38 -10.56 0.31
CA GLY A 27 13.80 -11.07 -1.00
C GLY A 27 12.64 -11.34 -1.97
N ILE A 28 12.94 -11.40 -3.27
CA ILE A 28 11.94 -11.76 -4.31
C ILE A 28 11.34 -13.15 -4.07
N ASP A 29 12.15 -14.12 -3.63
CA ASP A 29 11.66 -15.48 -3.35
C ASP A 29 10.61 -15.51 -2.24
N LYS A 30 10.81 -14.73 -1.18
CA LYS A 30 9.82 -14.59 -0.10
C LYS A 30 8.50 -14.05 -0.61
N ILE A 31 8.54 -13.04 -1.49
CA ILE A 31 7.34 -12.45 -2.10
C ILE A 31 6.63 -13.47 -2.99
N LEU A 32 7.37 -14.21 -3.83
CA LEU A 32 6.78 -15.23 -4.72
C LEU A 32 6.11 -16.36 -3.93
N GLN A 33 6.75 -16.80 -2.85
CA GLN A 33 6.22 -17.82 -1.96
C GLN A 33 4.93 -17.36 -1.29
N GLU A 34 4.94 -16.17 -0.68
CA GLU A 34 3.76 -15.61 0.01
C GLU A 34 2.61 -15.31 -0.96
N ALA A 35 2.91 -14.82 -2.17
CA ALA A 35 1.91 -14.52 -3.19
C ALA A 35 1.40 -15.77 -3.92
N GLY A 36 2.06 -16.92 -3.78
CA GLY A 36 1.73 -18.12 -4.55
C GLY A 36 1.85 -17.92 -6.07
N VAL A 37 2.80 -17.09 -6.51
CA VAL A 37 2.95 -16.69 -7.91
C VAL A 37 4.28 -17.20 -8.45
N ALA A 38 4.27 -17.73 -9.68
CA ALA A 38 5.48 -18.18 -10.35
C ALA A 38 6.44 -17.02 -10.68
N ARG A 39 7.74 -17.26 -10.56
CA ARG A 39 8.81 -16.28 -10.85
C ARG A 39 8.66 -15.59 -12.22
N MET A 40 8.32 -16.35 -13.26
CA MET A 40 8.10 -15.81 -14.61
C MET A 40 6.96 -14.76 -14.65
N THR A 41 5.93 -14.92 -13.83
CA THR A 41 4.82 -13.94 -13.74
C THR A 41 5.30 -12.63 -13.12
N LEU A 42 6.17 -12.67 -12.11
CA LEU A 42 6.75 -11.46 -11.54
C LEU A 42 7.56 -10.71 -12.58
N TYR A 43 8.48 -11.40 -13.28
CA TYR A 43 9.34 -10.75 -14.28
C TYR A 43 8.59 -10.31 -15.55
N LYS A 44 7.40 -10.84 -15.81
CA LYS A 44 6.47 -10.30 -16.82
C LYS A 44 5.97 -8.89 -16.44
N HIS A 45 5.89 -8.58 -15.16
CA HIS A 45 5.31 -7.32 -14.65
C HIS A 45 6.35 -6.33 -14.12
N PHE A 46 7.47 -6.82 -13.58
CA PHE A 46 8.51 -6.02 -12.93
C PHE A 46 9.88 -6.51 -13.35
N LYS A 47 10.71 -5.62 -13.89
CA LYS A 47 12.07 -5.95 -14.35
C LYS A 47 13.06 -6.11 -13.21
N SER A 48 12.77 -5.51 -12.06
CA SER A 48 13.64 -5.55 -10.88
C SER A 48 12.83 -5.53 -9.58
N LYS A 49 13.52 -5.81 -8.47
CA LYS A 49 12.95 -5.62 -7.12
C LYS A 49 12.61 -4.16 -6.85
N ASP A 50 13.42 -3.23 -7.35
CA ASP A 50 13.19 -1.80 -7.17
C ASP A 50 11.91 -1.33 -7.87
N GLU A 51 11.62 -1.84 -9.07
CA GLU A 51 10.33 -1.56 -9.73
C GLU A 51 9.14 -2.07 -8.91
N LEU A 52 9.26 -3.24 -8.28
CA LEU A 52 8.23 -3.77 -7.39
C LEU A 52 8.12 -2.94 -6.10
N ILE A 53 9.23 -2.47 -5.53
CA ILE A 53 9.24 -1.55 -4.38
C ILE A 53 8.52 -0.26 -4.73
N LEU A 54 8.84 0.36 -5.88
CA LEU A 54 8.19 1.58 -6.34
C LEU A 54 6.68 1.37 -6.54
N ALA A 55 6.27 0.23 -7.10
CA ALA A 55 4.85 -0.11 -7.25
C ALA A 55 4.15 -0.28 -5.90
N ALA A 56 4.79 -0.96 -4.94
CA ALA A 56 4.28 -1.11 -3.58
C ALA A 56 4.16 0.24 -2.84
N LEU A 57 5.17 1.10 -2.97
CA LEU A 57 5.13 2.45 -2.38
C LEU A 57 3.99 3.29 -2.95
N ARG A 58 3.80 3.28 -4.27
CA ARG A 58 2.68 3.98 -4.92
C ARG A 58 1.32 3.43 -4.46
N ARG A 59 1.20 2.11 -4.32
CA ARG A 59 -0.02 1.47 -3.83
C ARG A 59 -0.33 1.89 -2.39
N ARG A 60 0.68 1.91 -1.52
CA ARG A 60 0.54 2.35 -0.13
C ARG A 60 0.17 3.83 -0.03
N ASP A 61 0.82 4.68 -0.83
CA ASP A 61 0.49 6.12 -0.91
C ASP A 61 -0.96 6.35 -1.37
N GLU A 62 -1.40 5.64 -2.41
CA GLU A 62 -2.78 5.72 -2.89
C GLU A 62 -3.79 5.30 -1.83
N GLN A 63 -3.54 4.17 -1.14
CA GLN A 63 -4.39 3.71 -0.04
C GLN A 63 -4.47 4.73 1.09
N PHE A 64 -3.32 5.30 1.49
CA PHE A 64 -3.26 6.36 2.50
C PHE A 64 -4.06 7.59 2.07
N ARG A 65 -3.85 8.10 0.85
CA ARG A 65 -4.55 9.30 0.36
C ARG A 65 -6.06 9.11 0.26
N ILE A 66 -6.52 7.94 -0.16
CA ILE A 66 -7.95 7.60 -0.22
C ILE A 66 -8.54 7.59 1.19
N TRP A 67 -7.90 6.90 2.12
CA TRP A 67 -8.35 6.82 3.51
C TRP A 67 -8.34 8.20 4.17
N PHE A 68 -7.24 8.94 4.08
CA PHE A 68 -7.07 10.24 4.70
C PHE A 68 -8.09 11.25 4.20
N LYS A 69 -8.31 11.29 2.88
CA LYS A 69 -9.37 12.12 2.29
C LYS A 69 -10.74 11.76 2.85
N SER A 70 -11.05 10.46 2.92
CA SER A 70 -12.33 10.01 3.49
C SER A 70 -12.47 10.36 4.97
N ALA A 71 -11.41 10.23 5.76
CA ALA A 71 -11.41 10.59 7.19
C ALA A 71 -11.69 12.09 7.39
N VAL A 72 -11.01 12.95 6.64
CA VAL A 72 -11.21 14.41 6.69
C VAL A 72 -12.61 14.81 6.21
N GLU A 73 -13.14 14.15 5.18
CA GLU A 73 -14.46 14.46 4.62
C GLU A 73 -15.62 14.00 5.52
N LYS A 74 -15.44 12.96 6.34
CA LYS A 74 -16.47 12.45 7.27
C LYS A 74 -16.89 13.49 8.32
N THR A 75 -15.99 14.36 8.77
CA THR A 75 -16.31 15.42 9.75
C THR A 75 -17.34 16.41 9.20
N GLY A 76 -17.42 16.60 7.88
CA GLY A 76 -18.27 17.60 7.27
C GLY A 76 -17.84 19.04 7.60
N GLY A 77 -18.77 20.00 7.49
CA GLY A 77 -18.54 21.37 7.92
C GLY A 77 -17.68 22.25 6.99
N SER A 78 -17.26 23.39 7.54
CA SER A 78 -16.50 24.43 6.87
C SER A 78 -15.06 24.00 6.51
N PRO A 79 -14.39 24.67 5.57
CA PRO A 79 -12.99 24.37 5.23
C PRO A 79 -12.03 24.36 6.43
N ALA A 80 -12.23 25.27 7.40
CA ALA A 80 -11.41 25.32 8.60
C ALA A 80 -11.60 24.08 9.49
N GLN A 81 -12.82 23.57 9.62
CA GLN A 81 -13.11 22.35 10.40
C GLN A 81 -12.47 21.12 9.76
N ARG A 82 -12.47 21.02 8.43
CA ARG A 82 -11.79 19.93 7.71
C ARG A 82 -10.27 19.98 7.89
N LEU A 83 -9.69 21.18 7.93
CA LEU A 83 -8.26 21.33 8.22
C LEU A 83 -7.94 20.85 9.64
N LEU A 84 -8.77 21.17 10.63
CA LEU A 84 -8.59 20.69 12.00
C LEU A 84 -8.76 19.15 12.10
N ALA A 85 -9.76 18.59 11.41
CA ALA A 85 -9.99 17.14 11.36
C ALA A 85 -8.82 16.36 10.74
N SER A 86 -7.94 17.02 9.98
CA SER A 86 -6.73 16.38 9.44
C SER A 86 -5.75 15.95 10.54
N PHE A 87 -5.72 16.67 11.66
CA PHE A 87 -4.88 16.30 12.81
C PHE A 87 -5.43 15.05 13.51
N ASP A 88 -6.75 14.98 13.73
CA ASP A 88 -7.39 13.79 14.30
C ASP A 88 -7.18 12.56 13.41
N ALA A 89 -7.32 12.71 12.09
CA ALA A 89 -7.02 11.64 11.14
C ALA A 89 -5.54 11.21 11.23
N LEU A 90 -4.60 12.15 11.29
CA LEU A 90 -3.18 11.79 11.42
C LEU A 90 -2.87 11.08 12.75
N GLU A 91 -3.53 11.47 13.85
CA GLU A 91 -3.42 10.79 15.14
C GLU A 91 -3.84 9.32 15.03
N GLU A 92 -5.03 9.04 14.46
CA GLU A 92 -5.53 7.68 14.20
C GLU A 92 -4.51 6.85 13.40
N TRP A 93 -3.95 7.43 12.34
CA TRP A 93 -2.94 6.77 11.51
C TRP A 93 -1.67 6.39 12.27
N PHE A 94 -1.14 7.30 13.10
CA PHE A 94 0.11 7.08 13.82
C PHE A 94 -0.04 6.05 14.95
N GLU A 95 -1.21 6.01 15.58
CA GLU A 95 -1.51 5.03 16.62
C GLU A 95 -1.87 3.65 16.05
N GLY A 96 -2.08 3.56 14.74
CA GLY A 96 -2.43 2.31 14.04
C GLY A 96 -3.83 1.82 14.39
N ARG A 97 -4.75 2.76 14.70
CA ARG A 97 -6.16 2.47 15.00
C ARG A 97 -7.03 2.51 13.75
#